data_AF-A0A3N5P5I9-F1
#
_entry.id   AF-A0A3N5P5I9-F1
#
_cell.length_a   1.000
_cell.length_b   1.000
_cell.length_c   1.000
_cell.angle_alpha   90.00
_cell.angle_beta   90.00
_cell.angle_gamma   90.00
#
_symmetry.space_group_name_H-M   'P 1'
#
loop_
_entity.id
_entity.type
_entity.pdbx_description
1 polymer ?
#
loop_
_entity_poly.entity_id
_entity_poly.type
_entity_poly.pdbx_seq_one_letter_code
_entity_poly.pdbx_strand_id
1 'polypeptide(L)'
;MTKPNIPKHDGRKFLFVNLLVTILVLLLAIMPDTGFSASLERSCKGAEMIQYEIDGKKYTHTEPFNYSATSKSEGAVPSPVKARERACRDAAKKAASAAQRGKLLNIVCSKHPNGRGRILFLGGIGRSEDEQKTYGGSSSPAEFQCRNGQLYHDPLCGNGKTEGMEECDDGQNNSDSRPNACRTDCTRPRCGDSTTDNGEQCDDGTRNNDEIPGACRTDCKQAYCGDGVLDVSKGERCDDGNTDPYDGCHQCNECVPPKDNLTITSDTRLCTGSYNLRDPGNDGLIRVTGNDVTLDCRDSHLAGSGQAGIGILVTGSNVVLRGCTVSGFGTGIEIKGQNAVVFDNRACGNGVDVKSSTDIFFPARNTCNKAGNAWIEGNKTGCSSVCQ
;
A
#
# COMPACT_ATOMS: atom_id res chain seq x y z
N MET A 1 -41.93 94.10 23.88
CA MET A 1 -42.36 95.00 22.79
C MET A 1 -41.07 95.48 22.15
N THR A 2 -40.66 95.17 20.93
CA THR A 2 -41.32 95.07 19.63
C THR A 2 -40.34 94.36 18.67
N LYS A 3 -40.83 93.66 17.63
CA LYS A 3 -40.00 93.29 16.45
C LYS A 3 -39.43 94.56 15.81
N PRO A 4 -38.25 94.46 15.17
CA PRO A 4 -38.19 94.82 13.74
C PRO A 4 -37.23 93.89 12.97
N ASN A 5 -37.70 93.24 11.91
CA ASN A 5 -37.63 93.64 10.49
C ASN A 5 -36.55 92.85 9.73
N ILE A 6 -37.04 92.14 8.71
CA ILE A 6 -36.29 91.41 7.69
C ILE A 6 -35.65 92.41 6.72
N PRO A 7 -34.42 92.18 6.27
CA PRO A 7 -34.00 92.56 4.93
C PRO A 7 -33.91 91.33 4.03
N LYS A 8 -34.73 91.31 2.97
CA LYS A 8 -34.57 90.44 1.80
C LYS A 8 -33.42 90.99 0.97
N HIS A 9 -32.32 90.24 0.85
CA HIS A 9 -31.28 90.37 -0.18
C HIS A 9 -30.45 89.09 -0.14
N ASP A 10 -29.97 88.46 -1.21
CA ASP A 10 -30.15 88.59 -2.65
C ASP A 10 -29.60 87.25 -3.20
N GLY A 11 -30.46 86.36 -3.69
CA GLY A 11 -30.12 84.97 -4.04
C GLY A 11 -29.17 84.81 -5.25
N ARG A 12 -28.61 85.91 -5.77
CA ARG A 12 -27.72 85.92 -6.94
C ARG A 12 -26.23 85.75 -6.61
N LYS A 13 -25.79 85.88 -5.35
CA LYS A 13 -24.38 85.69 -4.97
C LYS A 13 -23.99 84.22 -4.69
N PHE A 14 -24.95 83.37 -4.33
CA PHE A 14 -24.68 81.95 -4.03
C PHE A 14 -24.54 81.06 -5.28
N LEU A 15 -25.16 81.45 -6.41
CA LEU A 15 -25.01 80.72 -7.67
C LEU A 15 -23.62 80.93 -8.32
N PHE A 16 -23.03 82.11 -8.18
CA PHE A 16 -21.74 82.44 -8.81
C PHE A 16 -20.55 81.71 -8.18
N VAL A 17 -20.55 81.52 -6.86
CA VAL A 17 -19.46 80.79 -6.16
C VAL A 17 -19.51 79.30 -6.48
N ASN A 18 -20.70 78.70 -6.49
CA ASN A 18 -20.84 77.29 -6.88
C ASN A 18 -20.55 77.03 -8.36
N LEU A 19 -20.89 77.97 -9.24
CA LEU A 19 -20.55 77.88 -10.66
C LEU A 19 -19.02 78.02 -10.88
N LEU A 20 -18.34 78.90 -10.16
CA LEU A 20 -16.87 79.04 -10.24
C LEU A 20 -16.14 77.81 -9.67
N VAL A 21 -16.62 77.22 -8.57
CA VAL A 21 -16.03 76.00 -8.00
C VAL A 21 -16.27 74.80 -8.91
N THR A 22 -17.46 74.66 -9.51
CA THR A 22 -17.73 73.58 -10.47
C THR A 22 -16.98 73.76 -11.79
N ILE A 23 -16.83 75.00 -12.29
CA ILE A 23 -16.00 75.29 -13.46
C ILE A 23 -14.51 75.02 -13.15
N LEU A 24 -14.02 75.33 -11.95
CA LEU A 24 -12.64 75.01 -11.55
C LEU A 24 -12.40 73.50 -11.42
N VAL A 25 -13.37 72.76 -10.87
CA VAL A 25 -13.34 71.28 -10.79
C VAL A 25 -13.43 70.65 -12.18
N LEU A 26 -14.25 71.19 -13.09
CA LEU A 26 -14.29 70.74 -14.49
C LEU A 26 -13.00 71.10 -15.24
N LEU A 27 -12.44 72.29 -15.05
CA LEU A 27 -11.18 72.70 -15.69
C LEU A 27 -9.99 71.86 -15.20
N LEU A 28 -9.98 71.46 -13.92
CA LEU A 28 -8.99 70.49 -13.39
C LEU A 28 -9.21 69.07 -13.92
N ALA A 29 -10.44 68.69 -14.29
CA ALA A 29 -10.77 67.39 -14.87
C ALA A 29 -10.52 67.31 -16.40
N ILE A 30 -10.30 68.44 -17.08
CA ILE A 30 -10.03 68.51 -18.53
C ILE A 30 -8.55 68.85 -18.80
N MET A 31 -7.73 69.06 -17.76
CA MET A 31 -6.28 69.05 -17.96
C MET A 31 -5.90 67.65 -18.45
N PRO A 32 -5.27 67.50 -19.64
CA PRO A 32 -4.69 66.22 -20.01
C PRO A 32 -3.73 65.83 -18.89
N ASP A 33 -3.80 64.57 -18.44
CA ASP A 33 -2.83 63.98 -17.53
C ASP A 33 -1.43 64.26 -18.06
N THR A 34 -0.82 65.34 -17.61
CA THR A 34 0.62 65.51 -17.72
C THR A 34 1.18 64.53 -16.71
N GLY A 35 1.29 63.28 -17.15
CA GLY A 35 1.86 62.20 -16.38
C GLY A 35 3.25 62.63 -15.93
N PHE A 36 3.35 63.11 -14.70
CA PHE A 36 4.62 63.22 -14.02
C PHE A 36 5.09 61.79 -13.75
N SER A 37 5.82 61.22 -14.71
CA SER A 37 6.54 59.98 -14.53
C SER A 37 7.77 60.25 -13.65
N ALA A 38 7.54 60.43 -12.35
CA ALA A 38 8.63 60.48 -11.40
C ALA A 38 9.12 59.05 -11.17
N SER A 39 10.22 58.67 -11.83
CA SER A 39 10.94 57.44 -11.48
C SER A 39 11.52 57.61 -10.09
N LEU A 40 10.96 56.88 -9.13
CA LEU A 40 11.36 56.94 -7.73
C LEU A 40 12.29 55.75 -7.46
N GLU A 41 13.61 55.96 -7.54
CA GLU A 41 14.59 54.99 -7.10
C GLU A 41 14.60 54.92 -5.56
N ARG A 42 14.38 53.72 -5.00
CA ARG A 42 14.48 53.52 -3.56
C ARG A 42 15.21 52.22 -3.23
N SER A 43 16.02 52.29 -2.16
CA SER A 43 16.67 51.14 -1.56
C SER A 43 15.67 50.41 -0.64
N CYS A 44 15.40 49.15 -0.94
CA CYS A 44 14.60 48.24 -0.13
C CYS A 44 15.54 47.32 0.65
N LYS A 45 15.21 47.03 1.91
CA LYS A 45 15.93 46.06 2.75
C LYS A 45 15.09 44.79 2.88
N GLY A 46 15.73 43.63 2.77
CA GLY A 46 15.11 42.33 2.97
C GLY A 46 16.07 41.34 3.62
N ALA A 47 15.58 40.13 3.88
CA ALA A 47 16.41 39.01 4.34
C ALA A 47 15.93 37.72 3.67
N GLU A 48 16.89 36.85 3.35
CA GLU A 48 16.62 35.50 2.86
C GLU A 48 16.88 34.50 3.98
N MET A 49 15.95 33.56 4.18
CA MET A 49 16.04 32.53 5.21
C MET A 49 16.14 31.15 4.57
N ILE A 50 17.06 30.34 5.08
CA ILE A 50 17.18 28.92 4.73
C ILE A 50 17.10 28.08 6.00
N GLN A 51 16.43 26.94 5.91
CA GLN A 51 16.54 25.86 6.90
C GLN A 51 17.31 24.71 6.27
N TYR A 52 18.27 24.15 6.99
CA TYR A 52 19.05 23.02 6.52
C TYR A 52 19.32 22.06 7.67
N GLU A 53 19.48 20.79 7.33
CA GLU A 53 19.81 19.74 8.27
C GLU A 53 21.16 19.13 7.87
N ILE A 54 22.10 19.04 8.80
CA ILE A 54 23.40 18.40 8.61
C ILE A 54 23.60 17.40 9.73
N ASP A 55 23.92 16.15 9.37
CA ASP A 55 24.15 15.05 10.31
C ASP A 55 23.03 14.90 11.37
N GLY A 56 21.77 15.03 10.95
CA GLY A 56 20.58 14.92 11.82
C GLY A 56 20.26 16.16 12.68
N LYS A 57 21.04 17.25 12.55
CA LYS A 57 20.82 18.50 13.29
C LYS A 57 20.28 19.59 12.38
N LYS A 58 19.19 20.24 12.81
CA LYS A 58 18.54 21.33 12.09
C LYS A 58 19.18 22.68 12.41
N TYR A 59 19.36 23.49 11.37
CA TYR A 59 19.93 24.83 11.43
C TYR A 59 19.06 25.80 10.63
N THR A 60 19.07 27.06 11.06
CA THR A 60 18.43 28.17 10.34
C THR A 60 19.48 29.24 10.08
N HIS A 61 19.49 29.79 8.87
CA HIS A 61 20.37 30.87 8.51
C HIS A 61 19.60 31.98 7.79
N THR A 62 19.85 33.21 8.23
CA THR A 62 19.21 34.43 7.73
C THR A 62 20.30 35.36 7.21
N GLU A 63 20.25 35.70 5.93
CA GLU A 63 21.18 36.64 5.30
C GLU A 63 20.44 37.93 4.90
N PRO A 64 20.86 39.10 5.42
CA PRO A 64 20.28 40.38 5.04
C PRO A 64 20.77 40.83 3.65
N PHE A 65 19.88 41.40 2.85
CA PHE A 65 20.20 41.95 1.53
C PHE A 65 19.54 43.31 1.28
N ASN A 66 20.21 44.15 0.50
CA ASN A 66 19.68 45.41 0.00
C ASN A 66 19.46 45.29 -1.50
N TYR A 67 18.31 45.75 -2.00
CA TYR A 67 18.04 45.81 -3.44
C TYR A 67 17.42 47.16 -3.81
N SER A 68 17.71 47.63 -5.02
CA SER A 68 17.13 48.85 -5.57
C SER A 68 15.86 48.52 -6.33
N ALA A 69 14.76 49.22 -6.03
CA ALA A 69 13.52 49.13 -6.78
C ALA A 69 13.23 50.45 -7.49
N THR A 70 12.88 50.36 -8.78
CA THR A 70 12.35 51.45 -9.59
C THR A 70 10.90 51.14 -9.93
N SER A 71 9.96 51.98 -9.49
CA SER A 71 8.56 51.87 -9.90
C SER A 71 8.18 53.03 -10.82
N LYS A 72 7.57 52.73 -11.96
CA LYS A 72 6.77 53.71 -12.73
C LYS A 72 5.31 53.55 -12.30
N SER A 73 4.69 54.62 -11.82
CA SER A 73 3.24 54.64 -11.57
C SER A 73 2.53 55.10 -12.83
N GLU A 74 1.96 54.18 -13.60
CA GLU A 74 1.02 54.50 -14.67
C GLU A 74 -0.37 53.98 -14.27
N GLY A 75 -1.38 54.86 -14.32
CA GLY A 75 -2.78 54.54 -14.02
C GLY A 75 -3.30 54.98 -12.65
N ALA A 76 -4.64 54.89 -12.48
CA ALA A 76 -5.40 55.36 -11.33
C ALA A 76 -4.84 54.79 -10.00
N VAL A 77 -4.42 55.71 -9.15
CA VAL A 77 -3.57 55.54 -7.95
C VAL A 77 -4.05 54.41 -7.01
N PRO A 78 -3.31 53.28 -6.85
CA PRO A 78 -3.18 52.67 -5.53
C PRO A 78 -2.38 53.65 -4.66
N SER A 79 -2.69 53.79 -3.36
CA SER A 79 -1.95 54.73 -2.50
C SER A 79 -0.43 54.61 -2.74
N PRO A 80 0.33 55.72 -2.71
CA PRO A 80 1.78 55.70 -2.98
C PRO A 80 2.52 54.63 -2.15
N VAL A 81 1.99 54.28 -0.98
CA VAL A 81 2.47 53.19 -0.12
C VAL A 81 2.30 51.81 -0.76
N LYS A 82 1.13 51.48 -1.32
CA LYS A 82 0.86 50.16 -1.94
C LYS A 82 1.65 49.94 -3.23
N ALA A 83 1.82 50.99 -4.04
CA ALA A 83 2.66 50.93 -5.24
C ALA A 83 4.14 50.67 -4.87
N ARG A 84 4.62 51.31 -3.80
CA ARG A 84 5.97 51.08 -3.24
C ARG A 84 6.15 49.66 -2.71
N GLU A 85 5.17 49.15 -1.96
CA GLU A 85 5.20 47.77 -1.45
C GLU A 85 5.25 46.73 -2.57
N ARG A 86 4.49 46.95 -3.65
CA ARG A 86 4.50 46.06 -4.82
C ARG A 86 5.86 46.08 -5.54
N ALA A 87 6.42 47.26 -5.80
CA ALA A 87 7.71 47.37 -6.47
C ALA A 87 8.87 46.79 -5.66
N CYS A 88 8.90 47.00 -4.33
CA CYS A 88 9.89 46.35 -3.48
C CYS A 88 9.66 44.82 -3.44
N ARG A 89 8.41 44.33 -3.51
CA ARG A 89 8.14 42.89 -3.57
C ARG A 89 8.61 42.26 -4.87
N ASP A 90 8.38 42.91 -6.01
CA ASP A 90 8.76 42.39 -7.32
C ASP A 90 10.29 42.46 -7.54
N ALA A 91 10.95 43.50 -7.03
CA ALA A 91 12.41 43.57 -7.01
C ALA A 91 13.03 42.50 -6.09
N ALA A 92 12.40 42.19 -4.94
CA ALA A 92 12.81 41.07 -4.09
C ALA A 92 12.68 39.72 -4.82
N LYS A 93 11.56 39.50 -5.53
CA LYS A 93 11.34 38.29 -6.34
C LYS A 93 12.43 38.11 -7.41
N LYS A 94 12.76 39.18 -8.14
CA LYS A 94 13.76 39.17 -9.22
C LYS A 94 15.19 39.00 -8.69
N ALA A 95 15.49 39.54 -7.50
CA ALA A 95 16.78 39.32 -6.84
C ALA A 95 16.92 37.86 -6.35
N ALA A 96 15.86 37.32 -5.74
CA ALA A 96 15.84 35.97 -5.19
C ALA A 96 15.93 34.88 -6.28
N SER A 97 15.53 35.16 -7.53
CA SER A 97 15.65 34.21 -8.65
C SER A 97 17.00 34.22 -9.36
N ALA A 98 17.86 35.23 -9.13
CA ALA A 98 19.01 35.49 -10.00
C ALA A 98 20.40 35.14 -9.44
N ALA A 99 20.66 35.03 -8.12
CA ALA A 99 22.06 34.87 -7.68
C ALA A 99 22.36 34.32 -6.26
N GLN A 100 21.41 33.74 -5.51
CA GLN A 100 21.63 33.50 -4.06
C GLN A 100 21.79 32.05 -3.61
N ARG A 101 21.29 31.05 -4.36
CA ARG A 101 21.36 29.63 -3.94
C ARG A 101 22.79 29.14 -3.71
N GLY A 102 23.67 29.30 -4.70
CA GLY A 102 25.08 28.89 -4.58
C GLY A 102 25.87 29.69 -3.53
N LYS A 103 25.56 30.98 -3.35
CA LYS A 103 26.17 31.82 -2.32
C LYS A 103 25.78 31.37 -0.91
N LEU A 104 24.50 31.12 -0.67
CA LEU A 104 23.97 30.63 0.60
C LEU A 104 24.51 29.24 0.94
N LEU A 105 24.54 28.33 -0.04
CA LEU A 105 25.10 27.00 0.11
C LEU A 105 26.61 27.04 0.43
N ASN A 106 27.38 27.93 -0.19
CA ASN A 106 28.78 28.14 0.18
C ASN A 106 28.94 28.70 1.61
N ILE A 107 28.02 29.53 2.08
CA ILE A 107 28.02 29.99 3.48
C ILE A 107 27.76 28.81 4.43
N VAL A 108 26.80 27.94 4.11
CA VAL A 108 26.57 26.71 4.88
C VAL A 108 27.82 25.83 4.89
N CYS A 109 28.45 25.62 3.73
CA CYS A 109 29.67 24.81 3.64
C CYS A 109 30.87 25.43 4.35
N SER A 110 30.99 26.76 4.42
CA SER A 110 32.05 27.37 5.24
C SER A 110 31.89 27.10 6.74
N LYS A 111 30.66 26.93 7.23
CA LYS A 111 30.35 26.55 8.63
C LYS A 111 30.45 25.05 8.87
N HIS A 112 30.23 24.24 7.83
CA HIS A 112 30.23 22.79 7.86
C HIS A 112 31.15 22.23 6.77
N PRO A 113 32.48 22.37 6.91
CA PRO A 113 33.43 22.21 5.80
C PRO A 113 33.44 20.83 5.14
N ASN A 114 33.04 19.78 5.87
CA ASN A 114 32.92 18.41 5.37
C ASN A 114 31.55 17.79 5.68
N GLY A 115 30.55 18.63 5.98
CA GLY A 115 29.20 18.19 6.34
C GLY A 115 28.39 17.75 5.12
N ARG A 116 27.46 16.84 5.35
CA ARG A 116 26.49 16.40 4.36
C ARG A 116 25.09 16.67 4.89
N GLY A 117 24.19 17.15 4.04
CA GLY A 117 22.89 17.57 4.51
C GLY A 117 21.82 17.74 3.45
N ARG A 118 20.62 18.05 3.95
CA ARG A 118 19.44 18.39 3.18
C ARG A 118 19.14 19.87 3.40
N ILE A 119 18.88 20.62 2.33
CA ILE A 119 18.45 22.02 2.45
C ILE A 119 16.98 22.14 2.06
N LEU A 120 16.20 22.74 2.96
CA LEU A 120 14.84 23.17 2.68
C LEU A 120 14.85 24.69 2.51
N PHE A 121 14.76 25.13 1.25
CA PHE A 121 14.62 26.53 0.94
C PHE A 121 13.21 27.00 1.29
N LEU A 122 13.05 27.58 2.48
CA LEU A 122 11.76 28.13 2.92
C LEU A 122 11.34 29.38 2.14
N GLY A 123 12.26 30.00 1.40
CA GLY A 123 12.02 31.22 0.64
C GLY A 123 12.22 32.50 1.47
N GLY A 124 12.55 33.59 0.77
CA GLY A 124 12.63 34.94 1.33
C GLY A 124 11.35 35.74 1.13
N ILE A 125 11.24 36.89 1.81
CA ILE A 125 10.09 37.80 1.75
C ILE A 125 9.72 38.11 0.29
N GLY A 126 8.60 37.54 -0.20
CA GLY A 126 8.05 37.84 -1.53
C GLY A 126 7.54 36.67 -2.38
N ARG A 127 7.73 35.40 -2.00
CA ARG A 127 7.27 34.22 -2.80
C ARG A 127 5.90 33.72 -2.37
N SER A 128 5.08 33.24 -3.32
CA SER A 128 3.82 32.54 -3.03
C SER A 128 4.06 31.07 -2.68
N GLU A 129 3.14 30.46 -1.93
CA GLU A 129 3.19 29.02 -1.56
C GLU A 129 3.27 28.10 -2.79
N ASP A 130 2.70 28.51 -3.94
CA ASP A 130 2.77 27.75 -5.19
C ASP A 130 4.17 27.73 -5.83
N GLU A 131 5.03 28.73 -5.58
CA GLU A 131 6.39 28.82 -6.13
C GLU A 131 7.44 28.07 -5.28
N GLN A 132 7.09 27.69 -4.04
CA GLN A 132 7.92 26.77 -3.24
C GLN A 132 8.01 25.38 -3.89
N LYS A 133 7.05 25.02 -4.76
CA LYS A 133 7.03 23.73 -5.49
C LYS A 133 7.91 23.73 -6.74
N THR A 134 8.13 24.86 -7.41
CA THR A 134 8.80 24.90 -8.72
C THR A 134 10.33 24.74 -8.65
N TYR A 135 10.95 24.95 -7.49
CA TYR A 135 12.34 24.57 -7.23
C TYR A 135 12.47 23.13 -6.68
N GLY A 136 11.35 22.44 -6.48
CA GLY A 136 11.23 21.02 -6.12
C GLY A 136 10.93 20.13 -7.32
N GLY A 137 11.56 20.41 -8.46
CA GLY A 137 11.40 19.63 -9.70
C GLY A 137 12.05 18.23 -9.66
N SER A 138 12.78 17.89 -8.60
CA SER A 138 13.11 16.50 -8.26
C SER A 138 12.53 16.22 -6.88
N SER A 139 11.83 15.11 -6.75
CA SER A 139 11.18 14.58 -5.54
C SER A 139 12.11 14.23 -4.37
N SER A 140 13.32 14.79 -4.32
CA SER A 140 14.23 14.72 -3.17
C SER A 140 14.52 16.13 -2.63
N PRO A 141 14.58 16.34 -1.30
CA PRO A 141 15.14 17.57 -0.74
C PRO A 141 16.49 17.81 -1.39
N ALA A 142 16.76 19.02 -1.90
CA ALA A 142 18.03 19.31 -2.55
C ALA A 142 19.18 18.99 -1.57
N GLU A 143 19.86 17.88 -1.80
CA GLU A 143 20.95 17.43 -0.95
C GLU A 143 22.22 18.16 -1.37
N PHE A 144 23.04 18.53 -0.40
CA PHE A 144 24.31 19.19 -0.65
C PHE A 144 25.40 18.54 0.17
N GLN A 145 26.58 18.44 -0.44
CA GLN A 145 27.79 17.97 0.23
C GLN A 145 28.79 19.11 0.26
N CYS A 146 29.43 19.28 1.41
CA CYS A 146 30.50 20.25 1.57
C CYS A 146 31.84 19.52 1.58
N ARG A 147 32.85 20.08 0.91
CA ARG A 147 34.23 19.59 0.96
C ARG A 147 35.19 20.77 1.07
N ASN A 148 36.03 20.77 2.09
CA ASN A 148 36.98 21.86 2.37
C ASN A 148 36.32 23.25 2.39
N GLY A 149 35.09 23.36 2.91
CA GLY A 149 34.41 24.65 3.05
C GLY A 149 33.65 25.12 1.81
N GLN A 150 33.64 24.36 0.72
CA GLN A 150 32.95 24.68 -0.53
C GLN A 150 31.87 23.64 -0.83
N LEU A 151 30.85 24.05 -1.60
CA LEU A 151 29.88 23.13 -2.18
C LEU A 151 30.63 22.13 -3.08
N TYR A 152 30.66 20.87 -2.67
CA TYR A 152 31.04 19.77 -3.54
C TYR A 152 29.87 19.53 -4.49
N HIS A 153 30.19 19.37 -5.78
CA HIS A 153 29.28 19.39 -6.92
C HIS A 153 27.93 18.71 -6.65
N ASP A 154 26.84 19.29 -7.17
CA ASP A 154 25.50 18.67 -7.15
C ASP A 154 25.65 17.23 -7.67
N PRO A 155 25.43 16.18 -6.84
CA PRO A 155 25.50 14.81 -7.31
C PRO A 155 24.52 14.68 -8.48
N LEU A 156 25.07 14.30 -9.63
CA LEU A 156 24.38 14.30 -10.92
C LEU A 156 24.20 12.86 -11.33
N CYS A 157 23.00 12.35 -11.06
CA CYS A 157 22.64 11.02 -11.50
C CYS A 157 22.81 10.86 -13.02
N GLY A 158 23.47 9.79 -13.43
CA GLY A 158 23.70 9.46 -14.84
C GLY A 158 25.03 9.99 -15.37
N ASN A 159 25.96 10.40 -14.48
CA ASN A 159 27.30 10.83 -14.86
C ASN A 159 28.32 9.67 -14.86
N GLY A 160 27.91 8.47 -14.44
CA GLY A 160 28.74 7.27 -14.37
C GLY A 160 29.64 7.20 -13.14
N LYS A 161 29.35 7.98 -12.10
CA LYS A 161 30.08 7.97 -10.83
C LYS A 161 29.09 8.00 -9.68
N THR A 162 29.09 6.95 -8.87
CA THR A 162 28.29 6.90 -7.64
C THR A 162 28.81 7.92 -6.64
N GLU A 163 28.09 9.03 -6.49
CA GLU A 163 28.41 10.16 -5.62
C GLU A 163 27.22 10.50 -4.72
N GLY A 164 27.47 11.12 -3.56
CA GLY A 164 26.37 11.50 -2.68
C GLY A 164 25.52 10.30 -2.20
N MET A 165 24.21 10.31 -2.49
CA MET A 165 23.20 9.33 -2.00
C MET A 165 22.74 8.39 -3.11
N GLU A 166 23.41 8.45 -4.26
CA GLU A 166 23.23 7.48 -5.33
C GLU A 166 23.57 6.08 -4.81
N GLU A 167 22.69 5.12 -5.04
CA GLU A 167 22.90 3.71 -4.72
C GLU A 167 23.65 2.98 -5.86
N CYS A 168 23.61 3.59 -7.05
CA CYS A 168 24.26 3.19 -8.29
C CYS A 168 24.35 4.42 -9.23
N ASP A 169 25.24 4.38 -10.23
CA ASP A 169 25.21 5.30 -11.37
C ASP A 169 25.92 4.62 -12.54
N ASP A 170 25.15 4.03 -13.45
CA ASP A 170 25.65 3.38 -14.67
C ASP A 170 25.76 4.37 -15.85
N GLY A 171 25.66 5.66 -15.57
CA GLY A 171 25.73 6.75 -16.54
C GLY A 171 24.56 6.73 -17.51
N GLN A 172 24.89 6.73 -18.81
CA GLN A 172 23.90 6.62 -19.88
C GLN A 172 23.14 5.27 -19.89
N ASN A 173 23.60 4.28 -19.12
CA ASN A 173 22.94 2.98 -19.03
C ASN A 173 21.85 2.94 -17.96
N ASN A 174 21.66 4.00 -17.17
CA ASN A 174 20.52 4.11 -16.26
C ASN A 174 19.20 3.98 -17.04
N SER A 175 18.22 3.26 -16.47
CA SER A 175 16.97 2.96 -17.15
C SER A 175 15.86 2.51 -16.18
N ASP A 176 14.68 3.07 -16.37
CA ASP A 176 13.44 2.69 -15.66
C ASP A 176 12.60 1.64 -16.42
N SER A 177 13.23 0.94 -17.37
CA SER A 177 12.55 -0.09 -18.18
C SER A 177 13.45 -1.26 -18.57
N ARG A 178 14.75 -1.18 -18.30
CA ARG A 178 15.69 -2.29 -18.49
C ARG A 178 15.85 -3.04 -17.16
N PRO A 179 15.62 -4.35 -17.16
CA PRO A 179 15.84 -5.17 -15.97
C PRO A 179 17.27 -5.02 -15.44
N ASN A 180 17.38 -4.85 -14.13
CA ASN A 180 18.59 -4.75 -13.33
C ASN A 180 19.46 -3.50 -13.60
N ALA A 181 19.00 -2.57 -14.43
CA ALA A 181 19.69 -1.31 -14.63
C ALA A 181 19.50 -0.39 -13.43
N CYS A 182 20.50 0.44 -13.12
CA CYS A 182 20.31 1.55 -12.21
C CYS A 182 19.14 2.44 -12.68
N ARG A 183 18.24 2.85 -11.78
CA ARG A 183 17.10 3.71 -12.15
C ARG A 183 17.57 5.12 -12.48
N THR A 184 16.77 5.89 -13.21
CA THR A 184 17.13 7.25 -13.65
C THR A 184 17.18 8.26 -12.50
N ASP A 185 16.72 7.86 -11.31
CA ASP A 185 16.89 8.57 -10.04
C ASP A 185 18.10 8.06 -9.21
N CYS A 186 18.93 7.20 -9.80
CA CYS A 186 20.12 6.59 -9.19
C CYS A 186 19.84 5.74 -7.95
N THR A 187 18.64 5.20 -7.86
CA THR A 187 18.32 4.11 -6.95
C THR A 187 18.55 2.77 -7.63
N ARG A 188 18.88 1.75 -6.83
CA ARG A 188 19.02 0.40 -7.37
C ARG A 188 17.66 -0.15 -7.81
N PRO A 189 17.65 -1.06 -8.79
CA PRO A 189 16.47 -1.85 -9.16
C PRO A 189 15.84 -2.47 -7.90
N ARG A 190 14.53 -2.29 -7.74
CA ARG A 190 13.79 -2.78 -6.56
C ARG A 190 12.33 -3.03 -6.90
N CYS A 191 11.74 -3.97 -6.16
CA CYS A 191 10.32 -4.22 -6.24
C CYS A 191 9.47 -2.95 -6.05
N GLY A 192 8.52 -2.74 -6.97
CA GLY A 192 7.62 -1.60 -6.97
C GLY A 192 8.10 -0.43 -7.82
N ASP A 193 9.16 -0.60 -8.61
CA ASP A 193 9.67 0.41 -9.54
C ASP A 193 9.11 0.29 -10.97
N SER A 194 8.19 -0.66 -11.18
CA SER A 194 7.50 -0.93 -12.45
C SER A 194 8.36 -1.62 -13.50
N THR A 195 9.52 -2.16 -13.13
CA THR A 195 10.37 -2.96 -14.01
C THR A 195 10.69 -4.28 -13.33
N THR A 196 10.27 -5.39 -13.95
CA THR A 196 10.56 -6.72 -13.41
C THR A 196 12.05 -7.03 -13.53
N ASP A 197 12.74 -7.07 -12.40
CA ASP A 197 14.18 -7.34 -12.27
C ASP A 197 14.47 -8.84 -12.00
N ASN A 198 15.76 -9.21 -11.93
CA ASN A 198 16.13 -10.60 -11.67
C ASN A 198 15.70 -11.03 -10.27
N GLY A 199 14.88 -12.08 -10.20
CA GLY A 199 14.36 -12.64 -8.95
C GLY A 199 12.91 -12.22 -8.68
N GLU A 200 12.40 -11.22 -9.40
CA GLU A 200 11.00 -10.81 -9.35
C GLU A 200 10.16 -11.67 -10.30
N GLN A 201 8.94 -12.01 -9.89
CA GLN A 201 7.98 -12.74 -10.72
C GLN A 201 6.99 -11.80 -11.41
N CYS A 202 6.87 -10.58 -10.90
CA CYS A 202 6.07 -9.49 -11.41
C CYS A 202 6.60 -8.19 -10.81
N ASP A 203 6.32 -7.06 -11.47
CA ASP A 203 6.37 -5.75 -10.82
C ASP A 203 5.36 -4.82 -11.50
N ASP A 204 4.23 -4.61 -10.83
CA ASP A 204 3.17 -3.70 -11.26
C ASP A 204 3.39 -2.26 -10.73
N GLY A 205 4.54 -1.99 -10.11
CA GLY A 205 4.91 -0.71 -9.56
C GLY A 205 4.10 -0.36 -8.33
N THR A 206 3.52 0.85 -8.32
CA THR A 206 2.62 1.29 -7.23
C THR A 206 1.31 0.49 -7.16
N ARG A 207 1.05 -0.40 -8.12
CA ARG A 207 -0.11 -1.30 -8.11
C ARG A 207 0.18 -2.65 -7.43
N ASN A 208 1.42 -2.89 -6.99
CA ASN A 208 1.71 -4.04 -6.11
C ASN A 208 0.88 -3.92 -4.82
N ASN A 209 0.25 -5.01 -4.39
CA ASN A 209 -0.73 -5.00 -3.32
C ASN A 209 -0.93 -6.38 -2.66
N ASP A 210 -0.98 -6.41 -1.33
CA ASP A 210 -1.11 -7.62 -0.51
C ASP A 210 -2.56 -7.87 -0.03
N GLU A 211 -3.55 -7.20 -0.61
CA GLU A 211 -4.96 -7.32 -0.25
C GLU A 211 -5.87 -7.47 -1.49
N ILE A 212 -5.40 -7.07 -2.67
CA ILE A 212 -6.17 -7.12 -3.92
C ILE A 212 -5.97 -8.47 -4.62
N PRO A 213 -7.06 -9.19 -4.93
CA PRO A 213 -6.95 -10.45 -5.65
C PRO A 213 -6.29 -10.33 -7.03
N GLY A 214 -5.31 -11.20 -7.29
CA GLY A 214 -4.56 -11.31 -8.53
C GLY A 214 -3.49 -10.24 -8.74
N ALA A 215 -3.32 -9.32 -7.79
CA ALA A 215 -2.26 -8.31 -7.85
C ALA A 215 -0.88 -8.94 -7.62
N CYS A 216 0.16 -8.30 -8.16
CA CYS A 216 1.53 -8.58 -7.74
C CYS A 216 1.70 -8.23 -6.25
N ARG A 217 2.32 -9.09 -5.45
CA ARG A 217 2.57 -8.81 -4.03
C ARG A 217 3.68 -7.77 -3.85
N THR A 218 3.73 -7.12 -2.69
CA THR A 218 4.73 -6.09 -2.40
C THR A 218 6.15 -6.65 -2.25
N ASP A 219 6.29 -7.97 -2.21
CA ASP A 219 7.56 -8.70 -2.32
C ASP A 219 7.88 -9.16 -3.76
N CYS A 220 7.13 -8.66 -4.75
CA CYS A 220 7.26 -8.95 -6.19
C CYS A 220 7.13 -10.43 -6.57
N LYS A 221 6.35 -11.16 -5.78
CA LYS A 221 5.82 -12.46 -6.17
C LYS A 221 4.46 -12.28 -6.84
N GLN A 222 4.17 -13.14 -7.81
CA GLN A 222 2.79 -13.28 -8.29
C GLN A 222 1.93 -13.72 -7.11
N ALA A 223 0.69 -13.23 -7.03
CA ALA A 223 -0.41 -13.82 -6.25
C ALA A 223 -0.23 -15.35 -6.08
N TYR A 224 -0.16 -15.82 -4.83
CA TYR A 224 0.20 -17.20 -4.50
C TYR A 224 -0.51 -17.71 -3.26
N CYS A 225 -0.79 -19.01 -3.29
CA CYS A 225 -1.42 -19.69 -2.17
C CYS A 225 -0.63 -19.57 -0.85
N GLY A 226 -1.33 -19.15 0.21
CA GLY A 226 -0.81 -18.91 1.54
C GLY A 226 -0.35 -17.47 1.77
N ASP A 227 -0.68 -16.54 0.87
CA ASP A 227 -0.33 -15.11 0.99
C ASP A 227 -1.38 -14.28 1.77
N GLY A 228 -2.50 -14.91 2.15
CA GLY A 228 -3.58 -14.30 2.92
C GLY A 228 -4.66 -13.65 2.08
N VAL A 229 -4.57 -13.71 0.74
CA VAL A 229 -5.52 -13.10 -0.18
C VAL A 229 -6.14 -14.17 -1.05
N LEU A 230 -7.47 -14.22 -1.06
CA LEU A 230 -8.20 -15.19 -1.88
C LEU A 230 -8.17 -14.81 -3.38
N ASP A 231 -7.27 -15.44 -4.15
CA ASP A 231 -7.07 -15.20 -5.58
C ASP A 231 -7.94 -16.12 -6.46
N VAL A 232 -9.27 -15.94 -6.42
CA VAL A 232 -10.23 -16.78 -7.17
C VAL A 232 -9.93 -16.84 -8.68
N SER A 233 -9.41 -15.74 -9.25
CA SER A 233 -9.03 -15.68 -10.68
C SER A 233 -7.82 -16.57 -11.02
N LYS A 234 -7.01 -16.94 -10.03
CA LYS A 234 -5.88 -17.88 -10.13
C LYS A 234 -6.27 -19.32 -9.76
N GLY A 235 -7.52 -19.55 -9.38
CA GLY A 235 -8.07 -20.88 -9.10
C GLY A 235 -8.13 -21.24 -7.62
N GLU A 236 -7.86 -20.28 -6.72
CA GLU A 236 -7.95 -20.50 -5.29
C GLU A 236 -9.39 -20.62 -4.81
N ARG A 237 -9.61 -21.54 -3.88
CA ARG A 237 -10.91 -21.75 -3.22
C ARG A 237 -10.91 -21.33 -1.76
N CYS A 238 -9.74 -21.27 -1.16
CA CYS A 238 -9.46 -20.75 0.17
C CYS A 238 -8.04 -20.17 0.16
N ASP A 239 -7.76 -19.29 1.10
CA ASP A 239 -6.42 -18.87 1.50
C ASP A 239 -6.51 -18.45 2.97
N ASP A 240 -5.75 -19.08 3.85
CA ASP A 240 -5.72 -18.80 5.29
C ASP A 240 -4.39 -18.17 5.75
N GLY A 241 -3.62 -17.64 4.80
CA GLY A 241 -2.36 -16.94 5.05
C GLY A 241 -1.25 -17.82 5.56
N ASN A 242 -1.36 -19.15 5.40
CA ASN A 242 -0.31 -20.07 5.80
C ASN A 242 -0.19 -21.27 4.83
N THR A 243 0.66 -22.24 5.18
CA THR A 243 0.94 -23.42 4.32
C THR A 243 0.76 -24.74 5.08
N ASP A 244 0.13 -24.70 6.26
CA ASP A 244 -0.24 -25.88 7.02
C ASP A 244 -1.30 -26.64 6.23
N PRO A 245 -1.02 -27.85 5.76
CA PRO A 245 -1.99 -28.59 4.98
C PRO A 245 -3.18 -29.09 5.82
N TYR A 246 -3.14 -29.02 7.15
CA TYR A 246 -4.08 -29.70 8.04
C TYR A 246 -5.11 -28.82 8.75
N ASP A 247 -5.16 -27.52 8.46
CA ASP A 247 -6.12 -26.56 9.03
C ASP A 247 -7.38 -26.36 8.18
N GLY A 248 -7.42 -26.96 6.98
CA GLY A 248 -8.57 -26.94 6.08
C GLY A 248 -8.33 -26.24 4.76
N CYS A 249 -7.19 -25.55 4.58
CA CYS A 249 -6.80 -24.98 3.29
C CYS A 249 -5.53 -25.61 2.72
N HIS A 250 -5.66 -26.81 2.14
CA HIS A 250 -4.53 -27.46 1.49
C HIS A 250 -4.37 -27.05 0.02
N GLN A 251 -3.24 -26.42 -0.32
CA GLN A 251 -2.94 -26.01 -1.70
C GLN A 251 -4.10 -25.17 -2.30
N CYS A 252 -4.65 -24.27 -1.49
CA CYS A 252 -5.78 -23.40 -1.84
C CYS A 252 -7.03 -24.13 -2.27
N ASN A 253 -7.18 -25.37 -1.79
CA ASN A 253 -8.40 -26.13 -1.84
C ASN A 253 -8.91 -26.36 -0.42
N GLU A 254 -10.21 -26.17 -0.21
CA GLU A 254 -10.88 -26.46 1.06
C GLU A 254 -10.91 -27.98 1.32
N CYS A 255 -9.79 -28.51 1.79
CA CYS A 255 -9.63 -29.91 2.14
C CYS A 255 -8.45 -30.14 3.08
N VAL A 256 -8.50 -31.27 3.79
CA VAL A 256 -7.44 -31.76 4.67
C VAL A 256 -6.88 -33.06 4.07
N PRO A 257 -5.57 -33.18 3.80
CA PRO A 257 -4.99 -34.41 3.31
C PRO A 257 -4.94 -35.44 4.45
N PRO A 258 -5.33 -36.71 4.18
CA PRO A 258 -5.22 -37.79 5.16
C PRO A 258 -3.79 -37.99 5.64
N LYS A 259 -3.62 -38.22 6.94
CA LYS A 259 -2.37 -38.67 7.58
C LYS A 259 -2.69 -39.60 8.72
N ASP A 260 -1.66 -40.31 9.20
CA ASP A 260 -1.75 -41.04 10.46
C ASP A 260 -1.97 -40.07 11.62
N ASN A 261 -2.74 -40.50 12.62
CA ASN A 261 -3.16 -39.70 13.76
C ASN A 261 -3.96 -38.42 13.40
N LEU A 262 -4.57 -38.35 12.20
CA LEU A 262 -5.42 -37.22 11.83
C LEU A 262 -6.66 -37.19 12.74
N THR A 263 -6.77 -36.16 13.58
CA THR A 263 -7.88 -36.04 14.53
C THR A 263 -8.92 -35.07 13.98
N ILE A 264 -10.16 -35.55 13.86
CA ILE A 264 -11.30 -34.78 13.35
C ILE A 264 -12.18 -34.36 14.53
N THR A 265 -12.24 -33.05 14.78
CA THR A 265 -13.03 -32.44 15.87
C THR A 265 -14.16 -31.52 15.36
N SER A 266 -14.17 -31.21 14.07
CA SER A 266 -15.16 -30.38 13.39
C SER A 266 -15.44 -30.93 11.99
N ASP A 267 -16.46 -30.40 11.32
CA ASP A 267 -16.75 -30.74 9.92
C ASP A 267 -15.48 -30.65 9.06
N THR A 268 -15.14 -31.75 8.40
CA THR A 268 -13.89 -31.86 7.64
C THR A 268 -14.15 -32.51 6.30
N ARG A 269 -13.56 -31.93 5.25
CA ARG A 269 -13.51 -32.50 3.91
C ARG A 269 -12.10 -33.01 3.65
N LEU A 270 -11.94 -34.27 3.26
CA LEU A 270 -10.62 -34.78 2.89
C LEU A 270 -10.28 -34.40 1.45
N CYS A 271 -8.98 -34.24 1.19
CA CYS A 271 -8.50 -34.05 -0.16
C CYS A 271 -8.68 -35.35 -0.97
N THR A 272 -9.19 -35.24 -2.19
CA THR A 272 -9.39 -36.39 -3.09
C THR A 272 -8.05 -37.02 -3.48
N GLY A 273 -7.99 -38.33 -3.64
CA GLY A 273 -6.77 -39.04 -4.05
C GLY A 273 -6.66 -40.41 -3.41
N SER A 274 -5.55 -41.11 -3.68
CA SER A 274 -5.22 -42.38 -3.04
C SER A 274 -3.98 -42.22 -2.17
N TYR A 275 -4.09 -42.60 -0.90
CA TYR A 275 -3.12 -42.36 0.15
C TYR A 275 -2.68 -43.70 0.73
N ASN A 276 -1.44 -44.08 0.46
CA ASN A 276 -0.82 -45.28 1.04
C ASN A 276 -0.29 -44.97 2.43
N LEU A 277 -1.08 -45.25 3.46
CA LEU A 277 -0.83 -44.85 4.83
C LEU A 277 -0.79 -46.05 5.76
N ARG A 278 0.01 -45.96 6.83
CA ARG A 278 0.12 -47.01 7.86
C ARG A 278 -0.43 -46.46 9.17
N ASP A 279 -1.12 -47.32 9.91
CA ASP A 279 -1.50 -47.08 11.31
C ASP A 279 -0.67 -48.03 12.21
N PRO A 280 0.56 -47.65 12.60
CA PRO A 280 1.37 -48.43 13.52
C PRO A 280 0.83 -48.37 14.97
N GLY A 281 0.05 -47.35 15.32
CA GLY A 281 -0.51 -47.15 16.66
C GLY A 281 -1.67 -48.09 16.97
N ASN A 282 -2.35 -48.59 15.94
CA ASN A 282 -3.62 -49.31 16.04
C ASN A 282 -4.69 -48.50 16.79
N ASP A 283 -4.61 -47.18 16.72
CA ASP A 283 -5.51 -46.22 17.36
C ASP A 283 -6.34 -45.43 16.34
N GLY A 284 -6.23 -45.80 15.06
CA GLY A 284 -6.95 -45.18 13.95
C GLY A 284 -6.05 -44.22 13.18
N LEU A 285 -5.85 -44.51 11.90
CA LEU A 285 -5.21 -43.58 10.96
C LEU A 285 -5.95 -42.22 10.97
N ILE A 286 -7.27 -42.24 10.79
CA ILE A 286 -8.14 -41.09 11.01
C ILE A 286 -8.98 -41.33 12.26
N ARG A 287 -8.94 -40.39 13.20
CA ARG A 287 -9.63 -40.43 14.50
C ARG A 287 -10.72 -39.37 14.54
N VAL A 288 -11.97 -39.78 14.37
CA VAL A 288 -13.12 -38.89 14.50
C VAL A 288 -13.59 -38.84 15.94
N THR A 289 -13.13 -37.81 16.66
CA THR A 289 -13.39 -37.64 18.09
C THR A 289 -14.40 -36.54 18.41
N GLY A 290 -14.66 -35.62 17.47
CA GLY A 290 -15.70 -34.60 17.62
C GLY A 290 -17.11 -35.20 17.64
N ASN A 291 -18.02 -34.54 18.36
CA ASN A 291 -19.45 -34.86 18.31
C ASN A 291 -20.15 -33.93 17.32
N ASP A 292 -21.24 -34.39 16.70
CA ASP A 292 -22.03 -33.61 15.75
C ASP A 292 -21.19 -33.12 14.54
N VAL A 293 -20.31 -34.00 14.05
CA VAL A 293 -19.38 -33.68 12.95
C VAL A 293 -19.64 -34.52 11.71
N THR A 294 -19.38 -33.93 10.56
CA THR A 294 -19.33 -34.62 9.27
C THR A 294 -17.88 -34.81 8.82
N LEU A 295 -17.49 -36.07 8.61
CA LEU A 295 -16.31 -36.41 7.82
C LEU A 295 -16.74 -36.77 6.40
N ASP A 296 -16.41 -35.88 5.45
CA ASP A 296 -16.64 -36.08 4.03
C ASP A 296 -15.32 -36.41 3.33
N CYS A 297 -15.11 -37.68 2.99
CA CYS A 297 -13.88 -38.12 2.35
C CYS A 297 -13.80 -37.74 0.86
N ARG A 298 -14.89 -37.31 0.21
CA ARG A 298 -14.88 -36.94 -1.22
C ARG A 298 -14.27 -38.02 -2.13
N ASP A 299 -14.61 -39.28 -1.91
CA ASP A 299 -14.09 -40.47 -2.61
C ASP A 299 -12.57 -40.70 -2.44
N SER A 300 -11.94 -40.12 -1.42
CA SER A 300 -10.53 -40.42 -1.12
C SER A 300 -10.34 -41.88 -0.69
N HIS A 301 -9.24 -42.46 -1.17
CA HIS A 301 -8.86 -43.84 -0.95
C HIS A 301 -7.74 -43.92 0.09
N LEU A 302 -8.08 -44.40 1.27
CA LEU A 302 -7.16 -44.75 2.34
C LEU A 302 -6.70 -46.21 2.13
N ALA A 303 -5.44 -46.38 1.73
CA ALA A 303 -4.85 -47.67 1.43
C ALA A 303 -3.83 -48.06 2.51
N GLY A 304 -4.18 -49.03 3.34
CA GLY A 304 -3.27 -49.66 4.30
C GLY A 304 -2.27 -50.59 3.61
N SER A 305 -1.08 -50.73 4.19
CA SER A 305 -0.01 -51.58 3.63
C SER A 305 0.07 -52.99 4.22
N GLY A 306 -0.96 -53.45 4.94
CA GLY A 306 -0.98 -54.75 5.61
C GLY A 306 -2.15 -54.86 6.58
N GLN A 307 -2.69 -56.06 6.81
CA GLN A 307 -3.92 -56.32 7.59
C GLN A 307 -3.79 -56.07 9.12
N ALA A 308 -3.16 -54.97 9.52
CA ALA A 308 -3.09 -54.44 10.89
C ALA A 308 -3.55 -52.97 10.91
N GLY A 309 -3.78 -52.40 12.10
CA GLY A 309 -4.28 -51.03 12.25
C GLY A 309 -5.75 -50.84 11.91
N ILE A 310 -6.25 -49.64 12.17
CA ILE A 310 -7.62 -49.18 11.91
C ILE A 310 -7.57 -48.03 10.89
N GLY A 311 -8.32 -48.13 9.79
CA GLY A 311 -8.35 -47.09 8.76
C GLY A 311 -9.08 -45.82 9.23
N ILE A 312 -10.29 -45.97 9.77
CA ILE A 312 -11.04 -44.85 10.37
C ILE A 312 -11.61 -45.31 11.69
N LEU A 313 -11.26 -44.63 12.79
CA LEU A 313 -11.83 -44.84 14.11
C LEU A 313 -12.78 -43.69 14.46
N VAL A 314 -14.06 -44.00 14.67
CA VAL A 314 -15.09 -43.04 15.07
C VAL A 314 -15.45 -43.25 16.54
N THR A 315 -15.03 -42.33 17.41
CA THR A 315 -15.38 -42.35 18.84
C THR A 315 -16.40 -41.28 19.23
N GLY A 316 -16.52 -40.21 18.46
CA GLY A 316 -17.52 -39.17 18.67
C GLY A 316 -18.95 -39.63 18.33
N SER A 317 -19.94 -38.98 18.92
CA SER A 317 -21.37 -39.27 18.71
C SER A 317 -22.00 -38.35 17.66
N ASN A 318 -23.10 -38.79 17.05
CA ASN A 318 -23.81 -38.08 15.97
C ASN A 318 -22.90 -37.75 14.78
N VAL A 319 -21.99 -38.66 14.45
CA VAL A 319 -21.02 -38.50 13.36
C VAL A 319 -21.65 -38.90 12.03
N VAL A 320 -21.48 -38.06 11.01
CA VAL A 320 -21.77 -38.41 9.62
C VAL A 320 -20.47 -38.78 8.91
N LEU A 321 -20.35 -40.01 8.42
CA LEU A 321 -19.20 -40.49 7.67
C LEU A 321 -19.61 -40.84 6.24
N ARG A 322 -19.01 -40.17 5.24
CA ARG A 322 -19.39 -40.40 3.84
C ARG A 322 -18.24 -40.36 2.84
N GLY A 323 -18.42 -41.08 1.74
CA GLY A 323 -17.55 -40.99 0.56
C GLY A 323 -16.14 -41.52 0.79
N CYS A 324 -15.89 -42.39 1.75
CA CYS A 324 -14.54 -42.90 2.04
C CYS A 324 -14.32 -44.24 1.34
N THR A 325 -13.21 -44.40 0.64
CA THR A 325 -12.71 -45.71 0.21
C THR A 325 -11.60 -46.17 1.16
N VAL A 326 -11.75 -47.34 1.80
CA VAL A 326 -10.81 -47.83 2.82
C VAL A 326 -10.46 -49.29 2.55
N SER A 327 -9.18 -49.61 2.41
CA SER A 327 -8.72 -50.97 2.10
C SER A 327 -7.36 -51.27 2.71
N GLY A 328 -7.03 -52.54 2.93
CA GLY A 328 -5.68 -52.96 3.33
C GLY A 328 -5.33 -52.71 4.79
N PHE A 329 -6.32 -52.46 5.67
CA PHE A 329 -6.15 -52.36 7.12
C PHE A 329 -6.60 -53.63 7.84
N GLY A 330 -6.22 -53.77 9.12
CA GLY A 330 -6.77 -54.79 10.02
C GLY A 330 -8.27 -54.60 10.23
N THR A 331 -8.68 -53.38 10.58
CA THR A 331 -10.07 -52.92 10.55
C THR A 331 -10.19 -51.74 9.60
N GLY A 332 -11.11 -51.76 8.64
CA GLY A 332 -11.33 -50.64 7.72
C GLY A 332 -11.93 -49.45 8.45
N ILE A 333 -13.18 -49.58 8.91
CA ILE A 333 -13.89 -48.55 9.67
C ILE A 333 -14.34 -49.14 11.01
N GLU A 334 -13.94 -48.55 12.13
CA GLU A 334 -14.38 -48.92 13.47
C GLU A 334 -15.21 -47.81 14.10
N ILE A 335 -16.41 -48.15 14.57
CA ILE A 335 -17.36 -47.19 15.15
C ILE A 335 -17.64 -47.57 16.60
N LYS A 336 -17.33 -46.64 17.50
CA LYS A 336 -17.54 -46.75 18.95
C LYS A 336 -18.50 -45.68 19.49
N GLY A 337 -18.65 -44.56 18.79
CA GLY A 337 -19.59 -43.50 19.15
C GLY A 337 -21.04 -43.84 18.84
N GLN A 338 -21.99 -43.10 19.42
CA GLN A 338 -23.43 -43.35 19.25
C GLN A 338 -23.99 -42.59 18.03
N ASN A 339 -25.08 -43.11 17.43
CA ASN A 339 -25.84 -42.46 16.37
C ASN A 339 -25.00 -42.06 15.14
N ALA A 340 -24.03 -42.90 14.75
CA ALA A 340 -23.28 -42.66 13.53
C ALA A 340 -24.17 -42.90 12.30
N VAL A 341 -24.06 -42.02 11.30
CA VAL A 341 -24.70 -42.15 9.99
C VAL A 341 -23.61 -42.38 8.96
N VAL A 342 -23.60 -43.57 8.35
CA VAL A 342 -22.50 -44.01 7.46
C VAL A 342 -23.09 -44.33 6.09
N PHE A 343 -22.69 -43.59 5.05
CA PHE A 343 -23.22 -43.79 3.70
C PHE A 343 -22.22 -43.48 2.58
N ASP A 344 -22.42 -44.08 1.41
CA ASP A 344 -21.54 -43.93 0.24
C ASP A 344 -20.06 -44.25 0.55
N ASN A 345 -19.80 -45.17 1.48
CA ASN A 345 -18.44 -45.63 1.78
C ASN A 345 -18.14 -46.97 1.09
N ARG A 346 -16.87 -47.18 0.74
CA ARG A 346 -16.30 -48.40 0.17
C ARG A 346 -15.18 -48.93 1.06
N ALA A 347 -15.54 -49.72 2.06
CA ALA A 347 -14.56 -50.38 2.94
C ALA A 347 -14.41 -51.84 2.51
N CYS A 348 -13.63 -52.14 1.47
CA CYS A 348 -13.41 -53.51 0.98
C CYS A 348 -11.93 -53.90 1.12
N GLY A 349 -11.65 -55.17 1.40
CA GLY A 349 -10.28 -55.70 1.38
C GLY A 349 -9.49 -55.41 2.65
N ASN A 350 -10.17 -55.27 3.79
CA ASN A 350 -9.59 -55.18 5.12
C ASN A 350 -9.70 -56.55 5.83
N GLY A 351 -9.06 -56.71 6.99
CA GLY A 351 -9.27 -57.89 7.84
C GLY A 351 -10.71 -57.95 8.34
N VAL A 352 -11.21 -56.82 8.85
CA VAL A 352 -12.60 -56.53 9.16
C VAL A 352 -12.97 -55.24 8.43
N ASP A 353 -13.95 -55.28 7.53
CA ASP A 353 -14.30 -54.13 6.70
C ASP A 353 -14.92 -52.98 7.52
N VAL A 354 -15.95 -53.29 8.31
CA VAL A 354 -16.63 -52.34 9.20
C VAL A 354 -16.96 -53.02 10.52
N LYS A 355 -16.52 -52.45 11.64
CA LYS A 355 -16.77 -52.92 13.00
C LYS A 355 -17.57 -51.87 13.78
N SER A 356 -18.59 -52.30 14.53
CA SER A 356 -19.37 -51.40 15.39
C SER A 356 -19.59 -51.98 16.77
N SER A 357 -19.59 -51.14 17.81
CA SER A 357 -20.09 -51.51 19.14
C SER A 357 -21.40 -50.80 19.52
N THR A 358 -21.99 -50.06 18.60
CA THR A 358 -23.17 -49.20 18.81
C THR A 358 -24.17 -49.29 17.65
N ASP A 359 -25.35 -48.71 17.84
CA ASP A 359 -26.34 -48.58 16.78
C ASP A 359 -25.86 -47.60 15.70
N ILE A 360 -25.85 -48.07 14.44
CA ILE A 360 -25.48 -47.30 13.26
C ILE A 360 -26.69 -47.25 12.32
N PHE A 361 -26.91 -46.08 11.73
CA PHE A 361 -27.83 -45.95 10.60
C PHE A 361 -27.06 -46.04 9.28
N PHE A 362 -27.38 -47.04 8.46
CA PHE A 362 -26.89 -47.19 7.09
C PHE A 362 -28.01 -46.86 6.09
N PRO A 363 -28.03 -45.65 5.51
CA PRO A 363 -28.82 -45.40 4.31
C PRO A 363 -28.31 -46.30 3.19
N ALA A 364 -29.20 -46.88 2.38
CA ALA A 364 -28.83 -47.78 1.29
C ALA A 364 -27.78 -47.15 0.35
N ARG A 365 -26.58 -47.75 0.26
CA ARG A 365 -25.48 -47.58 -0.74
C ARG A 365 -24.05 -47.88 -0.23
N ASN A 366 -23.85 -48.47 0.96
CA ASN A 366 -22.51 -48.89 1.38
C ASN A 366 -22.09 -50.21 0.73
N THR A 367 -20.83 -50.28 0.29
CA THR A 367 -20.25 -51.46 -0.36
C THR A 367 -19.40 -52.27 0.62
N CYS A 368 -19.73 -53.56 0.76
CA CYS A 368 -19.15 -54.54 1.69
C CYS A 368 -18.74 -55.81 0.90
N ASN A 369 -17.72 -56.57 1.35
CA ASN A 369 -16.91 -57.54 0.57
C ASN A 369 -17.60 -58.53 -0.42
N LYS A 370 -16.76 -59.27 -1.16
CA LYS A 370 -17.05 -60.26 -2.23
C LYS A 370 -18.14 -61.30 -1.93
N ALA A 371 -18.50 -61.51 -0.66
CA ALA A 371 -19.56 -62.42 -0.24
C ALA A 371 -20.93 -61.74 -0.05
N GLY A 372 -21.05 -60.43 -0.27
CA GLY A 372 -22.27 -59.65 -0.04
C GLY A 372 -22.62 -59.44 1.44
N ASN A 373 -21.70 -59.77 2.35
CA ASN A 373 -21.91 -59.68 3.79
C ASN A 373 -20.89 -58.69 4.37
N ALA A 374 -21.32 -57.58 4.98
CA ALA A 374 -20.45 -56.99 5.99
C ALA A 374 -20.36 -57.95 7.16
N TRP A 375 -19.14 -58.24 7.59
CA TRP A 375 -18.91 -58.66 8.96
C TRP A 375 -19.11 -57.46 9.87
N ILE A 376 -20.37 -57.02 10.04
CA ILE A 376 -20.76 -56.16 11.16
C ILE A 376 -20.82 -57.11 12.36
N GLU A 377 -19.76 -57.18 13.16
CA GLU A 377 -19.96 -57.56 14.56
C GLU A 377 -20.84 -56.45 15.18
N GLY A 378 -22.10 -56.73 15.55
CA GLY A 378 -22.94 -55.77 16.28
C GLY A 378 -24.42 -55.71 15.93
N ASN A 379 -24.82 -55.51 14.66
CA ASN A 379 -26.25 -55.49 14.30
C ASN A 379 -26.47 -55.60 12.77
N LYS A 380 -27.46 -56.40 12.34
CA LYS A 380 -27.71 -56.75 10.93
C LYS A 380 -28.76 -55.85 10.28
N THR A 381 -28.36 -54.77 9.62
CA THR A 381 -29.19 -54.14 8.57
C THR A 381 -28.36 -53.34 7.57
N GLY A 382 -28.45 -53.70 6.28
CA GLY A 382 -28.20 -52.80 5.14
C GLY A 382 -26.78 -52.73 4.55
N CYS A 383 -26.25 -53.83 3.99
CA CYS A 383 -25.15 -53.76 3.02
C CYS A 383 -25.66 -53.99 1.59
N SER A 384 -25.14 -53.22 0.63
CA SER A 384 -25.28 -53.49 -0.79
C SER A 384 -24.12 -54.38 -1.26
N SER A 385 -24.44 -55.48 -1.94
CA SER A 385 -23.46 -56.47 -2.43
C SER A 385 -22.73 -55.97 -3.67
N VAL A 386 -21.75 -55.07 -3.53
CA VAL A 386 -20.84 -54.70 -4.64
C VAL A 386 -19.44 -54.39 -4.11
N CYS A 387 -18.70 -55.40 -3.66
CA CYS A 387 -17.25 -55.41 -3.85
C CYS A 387 -16.97 -56.41 -4.97
N GLN A 388 -16.74 -55.91 -6.20
CA GLN A 388 -16.30 -56.73 -7.33
C GLN A 388 -14.79 -57.03 -7.20
#